data_AF-A0A532AIB5-F1
#
_entry.id   AF-A0A532AIB5-F1
#
_cell.length_a   1.000
_cell.length_b   1.000
_cell.length_c   1.000
_cell.angle_alpha   90.00
_cell.angle_beta   90.00
_cell.angle_gamma   90.00
#
_symmetry.space_group_name_H-M   'P 1'
#
loop_
_entity.id
_entity.type
_entity.pdbx_description
1 polymer ?
#
loop_
_entity_poly.entity_id
_entity_poly.type
_entity_poly.pdbx_seq_one_letter_code
_entity_poly.pdbx_strand_id
1 'polypeptide(L)'
;TAYLWGYNGQSPGPTIEAVEGDRVRIFVTNKLLEHTTIHWHGMILPNGMDGVTGLTQPGIPPGKTFVYEFDLVKSGTFMYHPHADEMVQMAMGMMGFFVIHPKDPKFM
;
A
#
# COMPACT_ATOMS: atom_id res chain seq x y z
N THR A 1 -6.10 -26.25 -2.58
CA THR A 1 -5.33 -25.03 -2.94
C THR A 1 -6.30 -23.86 -2.99
N ALA A 2 -5.89 -22.68 -2.52
CA ALA A 2 -6.71 -21.47 -2.61
C ALA A 2 -6.25 -20.63 -3.81
N TYR A 3 -7.19 -20.00 -4.50
CA TYR A 3 -6.91 -19.00 -5.52
C TYR A 3 -7.10 -17.63 -4.89
N LEU A 4 -6.00 -16.87 -4.79
CA LEU A 4 -5.95 -15.60 -4.09
C LEU A 4 -5.56 -14.49 -5.06
N TRP A 5 -5.88 -13.27 -4.68
CA TRP A 5 -5.29 -12.07 -5.24
C TRP A 5 -4.20 -11.56 -4.31
N GLY A 6 -3.23 -10.88 -4.88
CA GLY A 6 -2.08 -10.44 -4.13
C GLY A 6 -1.21 -9.50 -4.91
N TYR A 7 -0.07 -9.19 -4.33
CA TYR A 7 0.88 -8.24 -4.89
C TYR A 7 2.09 -9.01 -5.37
N ASN A 8 2.51 -8.77 -6.61
CA ASN A 8 3.69 -9.42 -7.21
C ASN A 8 3.69 -10.95 -7.11
N GLY A 9 2.52 -11.58 -7.26
CA GLY A 9 2.38 -13.04 -7.27
C GLY A 9 2.34 -13.71 -5.90
N GLN A 10 2.21 -12.95 -4.82
CA GLN A 10 2.12 -13.49 -3.46
C GLN A 10 0.99 -12.86 -2.62
N SER A 11 0.45 -13.66 -1.71
CA SER A 11 -0.47 -13.26 -0.65
C SER A 11 -0.02 -13.96 0.66
N PRO A 12 0.31 -13.21 1.73
CA PRO A 12 0.40 -11.74 1.79
C PRO A 12 1.37 -11.14 0.75
N GLY A 13 1.18 -9.87 0.42
CA GLY A 13 2.07 -9.11 -0.44
C GLY A 13 3.49 -8.97 0.14
N PRO A 14 4.48 -8.55 -0.67
CA PRO A 14 5.84 -8.34 -0.18
C PRO A 14 5.86 -7.33 0.96
N THR A 15 6.70 -7.57 1.96
CA THR A 15 7.05 -6.53 2.92
C THR A 15 7.80 -5.42 2.18
N ILE A 16 7.32 -4.20 2.30
CA ILE A 16 8.02 -3.00 1.85
C ILE A 16 8.85 -2.51 3.02
N GLU A 17 10.14 -2.29 2.82
CA GLU A 17 11.06 -1.81 3.85
C GLU A 17 11.75 -0.54 3.40
N ALA A 18 11.86 0.43 4.31
CA ALA A 18 12.53 1.70 4.09
C ALA A 18 13.02 2.29 5.42
N VAL A 19 13.71 3.43 5.37
CA VAL A 19 14.19 4.13 6.57
C VAL A 19 13.40 5.42 6.78
N GLU A 20 13.16 5.78 8.03
CA GLU A 20 12.56 7.05 8.40
C GLU A 20 13.35 8.24 7.81
N GLY A 21 12.62 9.15 7.16
CA GLY A 21 13.16 10.27 6.41
C GLY A 21 13.35 10.01 4.91
N ASP A 22 13.21 8.76 4.44
CA ASP A 22 13.23 8.47 3.01
C ASP A 22 11.99 9.06 2.31
N ARG A 23 12.18 9.45 1.05
CA ARG A 23 11.07 9.71 0.12
C ARG A 23 10.84 8.48 -0.73
N VAL A 24 9.64 7.91 -0.65
CA VAL A 24 9.29 6.71 -1.42
C VAL A 24 8.46 7.07 -2.64
N ARG A 25 8.62 6.29 -3.71
CA ARG A 25 7.81 6.36 -4.92
C ARG A 25 7.39 4.97 -5.34
N ILE A 26 6.11 4.66 -5.22
CA ILE A 26 5.55 3.31 -5.38
C ILE A 26 4.59 3.29 -6.56
N PHE A 27 4.92 2.48 -7.56
CA PHE A 27 4.12 2.31 -8.78
C PHE A 27 3.17 1.15 -8.61
N VAL A 28 1.88 1.46 -8.43
CA VAL A 28 0.84 0.45 -8.28
C VAL A 28 0.16 0.25 -9.62
N THR A 29 0.43 -0.87 -10.27
CA THR A 29 -0.23 -1.26 -11.52
C THR A 29 -1.32 -2.26 -11.23
N ASN A 30 -2.57 -1.88 -11.51
CA ASN A 30 -3.72 -2.74 -11.29
C ASN A 30 -3.79 -3.83 -12.38
N LYS A 31 -3.59 -5.09 -12.00
CA LYS A 31 -3.75 -6.27 -12.87
C LYS A 31 -5.00 -7.09 -12.55
N LEU A 32 -5.89 -6.58 -11.70
CA LEU A 32 -7.19 -7.18 -11.42
C LEU A 32 -8.17 -6.89 -12.57
N LEU A 33 -9.33 -7.55 -12.51
CA LEU A 33 -10.46 -7.29 -13.41
C LEU A 33 -11.35 -6.13 -12.93
N GLU A 34 -11.11 -5.62 -11.73
CA GLU A 34 -11.86 -4.52 -11.11
C GLU A 34 -10.93 -3.38 -10.70
N HIS A 35 -11.51 -2.23 -10.34
CA HIS A 35 -10.75 -1.09 -9.84
C HIS A 35 -10.17 -1.37 -8.45
N THR A 36 -9.03 -0.77 -8.13
CA THR A 36 -8.41 -0.91 -6.81
C THR A 36 -7.72 0.39 -6.41
N THR A 37 -7.25 0.47 -5.17
CA THR A 37 -6.36 1.52 -4.66
C THR A 37 -5.45 0.88 -3.62
N ILE A 38 -4.50 1.63 -3.07
CA ILE A 38 -3.71 1.20 -1.91
C ILE A 38 -3.81 2.26 -0.83
N HIS A 39 -4.38 1.87 0.30
CA HIS A 39 -4.31 2.60 1.55
C HIS A 39 -3.09 2.17 2.36
N TRP A 40 -2.42 3.14 2.96
CA TRP A 40 -1.19 2.98 3.73
C TRP A 40 -1.50 3.08 5.22
N HIS A 41 -1.96 1.96 5.77
CA HIS A 41 -2.56 1.89 7.09
C HIS A 41 -1.63 2.39 8.19
N GLY A 42 -2.03 3.49 8.85
CA GLY A 42 -1.31 4.09 9.97
C GLY A 42 -0.18 5.04 9.58
N MET A 43 0.05 5.26 8.28
CA MET A 43 1.10 6.15 7.79
C MET A 43 0.63 7.61 7.76
N ILE A 44 1.55 8.54 8.06
CA ILE A 44 1.31 9.99 7.96
C ILE A 44 1.80 10.45 6.59
N LEU A 45 0.88 10.89 5.73
CA LEU A 45 1.16 11.24 4.35
C LEU A 45 0.20 12.33 3.83
N PRO A 46 0.49 12.97 2.69
CA PRO A 46 -0.44 13.90 2.05
C PRO A 46 -1.76 13.21 1.69
N ASN A 47 -2.89 13.87 1.94
CA ASN A 47 -4.22 13.27 1.77
C ASN A 47 -4.44 12.60 0.40
N GLY A 48 -3.95 13.20 -0.70
CA GLY A 48 -4.07 12.62 -2.05
C GLY A 48 -3.27 11.34 -2.31
N MET A 49 -2.48 10.86 -1.33
CA MET A 49 -1.73 9.61 -1.39
C MET A 49 -2.34 8.50 -0.50
N ASP A 50 -3.48 8.78 0.15
CA ASP A 50 -4.06 7.90 1.18
C ASP A 50 -4.85 6.71 0.62
N GLY A 51 -5.23 6.72 -0.66
CA GLY A 51 -5.81 5.53 -1.30
C GLY A 51 -7.29 5.25 -1.00
N VAL A 52 -8.01 6.13 -0.34
CA VAL A 52 -9.46 5.97 -0.11
C VAL A 52 -10.24 6.33 -1.38
N THR A 53 -10.78 5.32 -2.06
CA THR A 53 -11.50 5.49 -3.34
C THR A 53 -12.70 6.41 -3.19
N GLY A 54 -12.81 7.41 -4.06
CA GLY A 54 -13.93 8.36 -4.08
C GLY A 54 -13.84 9.48 -3.05
N LEU A 55 -12.89 9.42 -2.11
CA LEU A 55 -12.62 10.48 -1.13
C LEU A 55 -11.30 11.19 -1.41
N THR A 56 -10.20 10.44 -1.45
CA THR A 56 -8.84 11.01 -1.56
C THR A 56 -8.28 10.87 -2.97
N GLN A 57 -8.74 9.86 -3.72
CA GLN A 57 -8.41 9.67 -5.13
C GLN A 57 -9.48 8.84 -5.87
N PRO A 58 -9.54 8.91 -7.21
CA PRO A 58 -10.25 7.91 -8.01
C PRO A 58 -9.61 6.53 -7.87
N GLY A 59 -10.42 5.48 -8.07
CA GLY A 59 -9.91 4.11 -8.16
C GLY A 59 -8.99 3.94 -9.36
N ILE A 60 -7.95 3.12 -9.22
CA ILE A 60 -7.02 2.73 -10.28
C ILE A 60 -7.75 1.73 -11.19
N PRO A 61 -8.07 2.06 -12.44
CA PRO A 61 -8.77 1.12 -13.33
C PRO A 61 -7.88 -0.07 -13.72
N PRO A 62 -8.45 -1.20 -14.16
CA PRO A 62 -7.70 -2.31 -14.72
C PRO A 62 -6.69 -1.88 -15.79
N GLY A 63 -5.45 -2.39 -15.69
CA GLY A 63 -4.35 -2.10 -16.60
C GLY A 63 -3.74 -0.71 -16.45
N LYS A 64 -4.16 0.09 -15.46
CA LYS A 64 -3.62 1.42 -15.20
C LYS A 64 -2.68 1.41 -14.00
N THR A 65 -1.86 2.45 -13.94
CA THR A 65 -0.88 2.66 -12.88
C THR A 65 -1.16 3.96 -12.16
N PHE A 66 -1.14 3.94 -10.84
CA PHE A 66 -1.06 5.13 -10.01
C PHE A 66 0.28 5.16 -9.29
N VAL A 67 0.84 6.37 -9.12
CA VAL A 67 2.12 6.56 -8.45
C VAL A 67 1.87 7.22 -7.11
N TYR A 68 2.12 6.47 -6.05
CA TYR A 68 2.14 7.00 -4.70
C TYR A 68 3.52 7.57 -4.41
N GLU A 69 3.59 8.79 -3.92
CA GLU A 69 4.87 9.44 -3.61
C GLU A 69 4.73 10.33 -2.37
N PHE A 70 5.49 10.01 -1.32
CA PHE A 70 5.43 10.70 -0.03
C PHE A 70 6.69 10.47 0.81
N ASP A 71 6.89 11.32 1.81
CA ASP A 71 8.02 11.25 2.73
C ASP A 71 7.65 10.40 3.96
N LEU A 72 8.58 9.56 4.43
CA LEU A 72 8.38 8.66 5.56
C LEU A 72 8.74 9.35 6.87
N VAL A 73 7.78 10.00 7.52
CA VAL A 73 8.04 10.85 8.69
C VAL A 73 7.99 10.14 10.05
N LYS A 74 7.68 8.85 10.08
CA LYS A 74 7.54 8.07 11.32
C LYS A 74 7.99 6.62 11.12
N SER A 75 8.92 6.16 11.94
CA SER A 75 9.30 4.75 12.03
C SER A 75 8.25 3.86 12.71
N GLY A 76 8.23 2.58 12.36
CA GLY A 76 7.31 1.59 12.89
C GLY A 76 6.90 0.51 11.89
N THR A 77 5.99 -0.36 12.34
CA THR A 77 5.37 -1.40 11.51
C THR A 77 3.97 -0.96 11.11
N PHE A 78 3.73 -0.88 9.81
CA PHE A 78 2.48 -0.47 9.18
C PHE A 78 2.00 -1.56 8.23
N MET A 79 0.86 -1.32 7.57
CA MET A 79 0.31 -2.22 6.56
C MET A 79 -0.06 -1.44 5.30
N TYR A 80 -0.24 -2.17 4.21
CA TYR A 80 -0.90 -1.64 3.02
C TYR A 80 -1.97 -2.61 2.54
N HIS A 81 -3.11 -2.06 2.14
CA HIS A 81 -4.27 -2.84 1.65
C HIS A 81 -5.19 -1.96 0.80
N PRO A 82 -6.10 -2.55 0.00
CA PRO A 82 -7.03 -1.76 -0.79
C PRO A 82 -8.07 -1.03 0.04
N HIS A 83 -8.52 0.11 -0.49
CA HIS A 83 -9.69 0.83 -0.01
C HIS A 83 -10.59 1.22 -1.20
N ALA A 84 -10.94 0.20 -2.00
CA ALA A 84 -11.83 0.27 -3.15
C ALA A 84 -13.03 -0.66 -2.93
N ASP A 85 -12.93 -1.94 -3.32
CA ASP A 85 -13.79 -3.02 -2.82
C ASP A 85 -13.06 -3.77 -1.70
N GLU A 86 -12.92 -3.10 -0.55
CA GLU A 86 -12.08 -3.57 0.55
C GLU A 86 -12.52 -4.96 1.04
N MET A 87 -13.83 -5.20 1.16
CA MET A 87 -14.37 -6.46 1.66
C MET A 87 -13.94 -7.64 0.78
N VAL A 88 -14.03 -7.51 -0.55
CA VAL A 88 -13.64 -8.58 -1.47
C VAL A 88 -12.12 -8.67 -1.59
N GLN A 89 -11.45 -7.54 -1.86
CA GLN A 89 -10.02 -7.57 -2.21
C GLN A 89 -9.15 -7.99 -1.03
N MET A 90 -9.47 -7.57 0.20
CA MET A 90 -8.76 -8.05 1.39
C MET A 90 -9.06 -9.52 1.69
N ALA A 91 -10.32 -9.96 1.55
CA ALA A 91 -10.69 -11.37 1.73
C ALA A 91 -10.00 -12.29 0.71
N MET A 92 -9.74 -11.79 -0.49
CA MET A 92 -8.96 -12.47 -1.52
C MET A 92 -7.44 -12.46 -1.25
N GLY A 93 -6.97 -11.79 -0.20
CA GLY A 93 -5.59 -11.85 0.27
C GLY A 93 -4.72 -10.63 -0.04
N MET A 94 -5.31 -9.53 -0.51
CA MET A 94 -4.56 -8.32 -0.85
C MET A 94 -4.22 -7.48 0.38
N MET A 95 -3.19 -7.89 1.11
CA MET A 95 -2.58 -7.08 2.18
C MET A 95 -1.08 -7.38 2.28
N GLY A 96 -0.30 -6.43 2.78
CA GLY A 96 1.10 -6.66 3.12
C GLY A 96 1.61 -5.69 4.18
N PHE A 97 2.85 -5.89 4.64
CA PHE A 97 3.47 -5.05 5.65
C PHE A 97 4.31 -3.93 5.02
N PHE A 98 4.36 -2.80 5.70
CA PHE A 98 5.30 -1.72 5.42
C PHE A 98 6.09 -1.45 6.69
N VAL A 99 7.39 -1.76 6.70
CA VAL A 99 8.27 -1.56 7.85
C VAL A 99 9.15 -0.35 7.57
N ILE A 100 9.09 0.63 8.48
CA ILE A 100 9.94 1.81 8.45
C ILE A 100 10.92 1.69 9.61
N HIS A 101 12.18 1.44 9.27
CA HIS A 101 13.27 1.38 10.22
C HIS A 101 13.55 2.78 10.79
N PRO A 102 13.82 2.92 12.09
CA PRO A 102 14.24 4.20 12.65
C PRO A 102 15.53 4.67 12.00
N LYS A 103 15.65 5.99 11.80
CA LYS A 103 16.85 6.57 11.20
C LYS A 103 18.08 6.39 12.09
N ASP A 104 17.88 6.42 13.41
CA ASP A 104 18.91 6.07 14.38
C ASP A 104 18.85 4.57 14.69
N PRO A 105 19.88 3.78 14.33
CA PRO A 105 19.93 2.35 14.63
C PRO A 105 19.94 2.04 16.13
N LYS A 106 20.20 3.03 16.99
CA LYS A 106 20.18 2.90 18.45
C LYS A 106 18.82 3.17 19.06
N PHE A 107 17.83 3.55 18.26
CA PHE A 107 16.45 3.72 18.70
C PHE A 107 15.88 2.34 19.08
N MET A 108 15.96 2.02 20.37
CA MET A 108 15.30 0.89 21.05
C MET A 108 14.59 1.39 22.29
#